data_AF-A0AAD7H487-F1
#
_entry.id   AF-A0AAD7H487-F1
#
_cell.length_a   1.000
_cell.length_b   1.000
_cell.length_c   1.000
_cell.angle_alpha   90.00
_cell.angle_beta   90.00
_cell.angle_gamma   90.00
#
_symmetry.space_group_name_H-M   'P 1'
#
loop_
_entity.id
_entity.type
_entity.pdbx_description
1 polymer ?
#
loop_
_entity_poly.entity_id
_entity_poly.type
_entity_poly.pdbx_seq_one_letter_code
_entity_poly.pdbx_strand_id
1 'polypeptide(L)'
;MSFASPAISLALTTCLLLLGVVWQKFCKSPPAWLKGLHTLGHSRNQLLPGTVIPRGTERDISRHSIAGIVTARICADHFERVIIIDPELEDAEKPRTRIMQHHAAHAHRRAVILTIFADGARRLWPEFDAEMKAVGGSRLESIFNMKHTIHYSGIPLLTPYKDYAAGEFPQTWVIRRKSSQKAIHRLFLRHPTTKKIKLVAGTIRGIRASEDRTHHIESVDVCHLDGTKTSFRDAALVVDCTGNRQSGLKWLKAAGFTISNDIHSSYDGNIRYATVCFTVSPELADKLPIPEAQRNTMLAYAYMPHEDVQSSCLALVLTDNNTSTGEKELPRTASEILPFIATFPVYHAPVASWVLEVIELLCEHGNPSFDSIRIADQSSFGTTLYLKAPYLQISLPWAMRRCNSILCMARVCKNNAKCNDDELSSPFRRCIA
;
A
#
# COMPACT_ATOMS: atom_id res chain seq x y z
N MET A 1 42.37 11.66 -37.37
CA MET A 1 41.71 11.56 -36.05
C MET A 1 42.81 11.36 -35.01
N SER A 2 43.03 12.34 -34.13
CA SER A 2 44.05 12.26 -33.09
C SER A 2 43.56 11.34 -31.97
N PHE A 3 44.25 10.24 -31.73
CA PHE A 3 43.95 9.37 -30.59
C PHE A 3 44.28 10.13 -29.30
N ALA A 4 43.30 10.26 -28.40
CA ALA A 4 43.51 10.87 -27.09
C ALA A 4 44.68 10.17 -26.37
N SER A 5 45.52 10.96 -25.68
CA SER A 5 46.65 10.44 -24.90
C SER A 5 46.18 9.34 -23.93
N PRO A 6 46.92 8.22 -23.77
CA PRO A 6 46.59 7.15 -22.83
C PRO A 6 46.30 7.65 -21.40
N ALA A 7 46.96 8.75 -20.99
CA ALA A 7 46.74 9.38 -19.69
C ALA A 7 45.31 9.95 -19.54
N ILE A 8 44.75 10.52 -20.61
CA ILE A 8 43.38 11.05 -20.63
C ILE A 8 42.37 9.90 -20.54
N SER A 9 42.62 8.80 -21.25
CA SER A 9 41.76 7.61 -21.19
C SER A 9 41.74 6.98 -19.79
N LEU A 10 42.90 6.86 -19.13
CA LEU A 10 43.00 6.33 -17.78
C LEU A 10 42.30 7.24 -16.74
N ALA A 11 42.47 8.56 -16.86
CA ALA A 11 41.83 9.53 -15.98
C ALA A 11 40.29 9.49 -16.12
N LEU A 12 39.77 9.45 -17.35
CA LEU A 12 38.33 9.35 -17.60
C LEU A 12 37.74 8.04 -17.06
N THR A 13 38.43 6.92 -17.28
CA THR A 13 37.99 5.61 -16.77
C THR A 13 37.95 5.61 -15.23
N THR A 14 38.97 6.16 -14.59
CA THR A 14 39.03 6.27 -13.12
C THR A 14 37.92 7.17 -12.59
N CYS A 15 37.66 8.32 -13.22
CA CYS A 15 36.55 9.20 -12.87
C CYS A 15 35.19 8.51 -13.01
N LEU A 16 34.96 7.77 -14.10
CA LEU A 16 33.71 7.02 -14.31
C LEU A 16 33.53 5.90 -13.29
N LEU A 17 34.60 5.19 -12.91
CA LEU A 17 34.56 4.18 -11.86
C LEU A 17 34.24 4.80 -10.49
N LEU A 18 34.89 5.92 -10.14
CA LEU A 18 34.62 6.64 -8.88
C LEU A 18 33.18 7.19 -8.85
N LEU A 19 32.72 7.79 -9.94
CA LEU A 19 31.33 8.23 -10.09
C LEU A 19 30.36 7.04 -9.98
N GLY A 20 30.70 5.90 -10.58
CA GLY A 20 29.93 4.66 -10.47
C GLY A 20 29.84 4.15 -9.04
N VAL A 21 30.94 4.17 -8.27
CA VAL A 21 30.95 3.79 -6.85
C VAL A 21 30.18 4.77 -5.98
N VAL A 22 30.35 6.08 -6.19
CA VAL A 22 29.61 7.13 -5.45
C VAL A 22 28.12 7.03 -5.75
N TRP A 23 27.75 6.90 -7.03
CA TRP A 23 26.38 6.68 -7.47
C TRP A 23 25.80 5.42 -6.86
N GLN A 24 26.53 4.30 -6.90
CA GLN A 24 26.10 3.05 -6.31
C GLN A 24 25.93 3.17 -4.79
N LYS A 25 26.83 3.86 -4.07
CA LYS A 25 26.69 4.15 -2.63
C LYS A 25 25.49 5.06 -2.34
N PHE A 26 25.24 6.05 -3.18
CA PHE A 26 24.09 6.94 -3.06
C PHE A 26 22.77 6.17 -3.30
N CYS A 27 22.70 5.36 -4.37
CA CYS A 27 21.55 4.50 -4.68
C CYS A 27 21.34 3.37 -3.66
N LYS A 28 22.41 2.88 -3.02
CA LYS A 28 22.35 1.86 -1.95
C LYS A 28 22.12 2.45 -0.57
N SER A 29 22.28 3.76 -0.39
CA SER A 29 22.03 4.39 0.90
C SER A 29 20.54 4.28 1.20
N PRO A 30 20.16 3.65 2.34
CA PRO A 30 18.76 3.54 2.68
C PRO A 30 18.18 4.96 2.82
N PRO A 31 16.96 5.19 2.33
CA PRO A 31 16.35 6.51 2.41
C PRO A 31 16.23 6.96 3.87
N ALA A 32 16.27 8.27 4.12
CA ALA A 32 16.32 8.82 5.47
C ALA A 32 15.20 8.30 6.40
N TRP A 33 14.00 8.06 5.85
CA TRP A 33 12.89 7.49 6.60
C TRP A 33 13.14 6.04 7.05
N LEU A 34 13.85 5.24 6.25
CA LEU A 34 14.21 3.87 6.63
C LEU A 34 15.26 3.88 7.74
N LYS A 35 16.19 4.85 7.69
CA LYS A 35 17.13 5.09 8.79
C LYS A 35 16.40 5.47 10.08
N GLY A 36 15.30 6.22 10.00
CA GLY A 36 14.48 6.59 11.16
C GLY A 36 13.61 5.47 11.73
N LEU A 37 13.52 4.30 11.07
CA LEU A 37 12.60 3.24 11.51
C LEU A 37 12.92 2.75 12.94
N HIS A 38 14.19 2.78 13.34
CA HIS A 38 14.63 2.36 14.67
C HIS A 38 14.16 3.30 15.80
N THR A 39 13.76 4.53 15.50
CA THR A 39 13.27 5.48 16.51
C THR A 39 11.76 5.36 16.76
N LEU A 40 11.05 4.57 15.95
CA LEU A 40 9.61 4.34 16.16
C LEU A 40 9.35 3.62 17.48
N GLY A 41 8.30 4.06 18.18
CA GLY A 41 7.91 3.53 19.49
C GLY A 41 8.64 4.17 20.67
N HIS A 42 9.61 5.07 20.41
CA HIS A 42 10.34 5.79 21.45
C HIS A 42 9.80 7.21 21.65
N SER A 43 9.43 7.54 22.89
CA SER A 43 9.00 8.89 23.25
C SER A 43 10.15 9.89 23.18
N ARG A 44 9.85 11.16 22.84
CA ARG A 44 10.83 12.25 22.93
C ARG A 44 11.11 12.58 24.39
N ASN A 45 12.33 13.04 24.65
CA ASN A 45 12.69 13.65 25.94
C ASN A 45 11.87 14.92 26.22
N GLN A 46 11.59 15.70 25.17
CA GLN A 46 10.72 16.87 25.23
C GLN A 46 9.59 16.71 24.21
N LEU A 47 8.36 16.67 24.74
CA LEU A 47 7.14 16.58 23.94
C LEU A 47 6.81 17.93 23.30
N LEU A 48 6.17 17.87 22.14
CA LEU A 48 5.68 19.03 21.40
C LEU A 48 4.27 19.42 21.89
N PRO A 49 3.86 20.70 21.73
CA PRO A 49 2.49 21.13 21.99
C PRO A 49 1.52 20.37 21.10
N GLY A 50 0.26 20.21 21.52
CA GLY A 50 -0.68 19.22 20.97
C GLY A 50 -0.85 19.17 19.44
N THR A 51 -1.40 18.06 18.95
CA THR A 51 -1.64 17.82 17.51
C THR A 51 -3.06 17.35 17.23
N VAL A 52 -3.56 17.66 16.03
CA VAL A 52 -4.88 17.24 15.54
C VAL A 52 -4.73 16.37 14.31
N ILE A 53 -5.39 15.21 14.32
CA ILE A 53 -5.32 14.23 13.25
C ILE A 53 -6.73 14.04 12.66
N PRO A 54 -7.05 14.76 11.57
CA PRO A 54 -8.20 14.49 10.73
C PRO A 54 -8.32 13.03 10.29
N ARG A 55 -9.50 12.44 10.46
CA ARG A 55 -9.93 11.28 9.67
C ARG A 55 -11.13 11.65 8.80
N GLY A 56 -11.26 10.99 7.64
CA GLY A 56 -12.18 11.40 6.57
C GLY A 56 -13.66 11.36 6.98
N THR A 57 -14.47 12.24 6.38
CA THR A 57 -15.69 12.76 7.01
C THR A 57 -17.01 12.63 6.24
N GLU A 58 -17.12 11.95 5.08
CA GLU A 58 -18.45 11.77 4.46
C GLU A 58 -18.68 10.42 3.79
N ARG A 59 -19.96 10.21 3.48
CA ARG A 59 -20.71 9.06 2.92
C ARG A 59 -20.07 8.24 1.78
N ASP A 60 -18.95 8.63 1.17
CA ASP A 60 -18.29 7.78 0.17
C ASP A 60 -17.25 6.86 0.81
N ILE A 61 -17.70 5.62 1.02
CA ILE A 61 -16.98 4.35 0.83
C ILE A 61 -15.45 4.51 0.78
N SER A 62 -14.75 4.35 1.92
CA SER A 62 -13.32 3.92 2.06
C SER A 62 -12.50 4.51 3.23
N ARG A 63 -13.03 5.32 4.14
CA ARG A 63 -12.19 6.34 4.84
C ARG A 63 -11.83 6.09 6.30
N HIS A 64 -11.52 4.85 6.66
CA HIS A 64 -10.93 4.54 7.97
C HIS A 64 -9.51 3.99 7.81
N SER A 65 -8.59 4.90 7.48
CA SER A 65 -7.20 4.56 7.10
C SER A 65 -6.39 4.04 8.29
N ILE A 66 -5.73 2.87 8.14
CA ILE A 66 -4.66 2.41 9.05
C ILE A 66 -3.67 3.55 9.32
N ALA A 67 -3.41 4.40 8.33
CA ALA A 67 -2.52 5.55 8.47
C ALA A 67 -2.94 6.47 9.61
N GLY A 68 -4.23 6.80 9.78
CA GLY A 68 -4.65 7.69 10.88
C GLY A 68 -4.36 7.12 12.27
N ILE A 69 -4.59 5.81 12.46
CA ILE A 69 -4.32 5.11 13.72
C ILE A 69 -2.81 5.04 13.98
N VAL A 70 -2.03 4.66 12.97
CA VAL A 70 -0.57 4.56 13.06
C VAL A 70 0.06 5.93 13.31
N THR A 71 -0.36 6.96 12.56
CA THR A 71 0.07 8.35 12.77
C THR A 71 -0.25 8.79 14.19
N ALA A 72 -1.45 8.54 14.70
CA ALA A 72 -1.78 8.94 16.06
C ALA A 72 -0.96 8.22 17.12
N ARG A 73 -0.69 6.93 16.92
CA ARG A 73 0.19 6.16 17.80
C ARG A 73 1.61 6.76 17.81
N ILE A 74 2.15 7.11 16.64
CA ILE A 74 3.46 7.77 16.51
C ILE A 74 3.42 9.15 17.18
N CYS A 75 2.39 9.96 16.91
CA CYS A 75 2.23 11.28 17.51
C CYS A 75 2.13 11.20 19.04
N ALA A 76 1.55 10.16 19.63
CA ALA A 76 1.47 10.01 21.08
C ALA A 76 2.84 9.85 21.77
N ASP A 77 3.89 9.50 21.02
CA ASP A 77 5.27 9.46 21.50
C ASP A 77 5.96 10.83 21.42
N HIS A 78 5.44 11.75 20.60
CA HIS A 78 6.10 13.03 20.30
C HIS A 78 5.34 14.26 20.81
N PHE A 79 4.05 14.14 21.11
CA PHE A 79 3.16 15.25 21.45
C PHE A 79 2.56 15.06 22.86
N GLU A 80 2.33 16.16 23.56
CA GLU A 80 1.70 16.16 24.89
C GLU A 80 0.25 15.65 24.83
N ARG A 81 -0.44 16.02 23.75
CA ARG A 81 -1.85 15.69 23.50
C ARG A 81 -2.08 15.43 22.02
N VAL A 82 -2.78 14.35 21.72
CA VAL A 82 -3.19 14.01 20.35
C VAL A 82 -4.70 13.99 20.29
N ILE A 83 -5.30 14.66 19.30
CA ILE A 83 -6.74 14.65 19.08
C ILE A 83 -7.01 13.92 17.77
N ILE A 84 -7.76 12.83 17.81
CA ILE A 84 -8.24 12.14 16.61
C ILE A 84 -9.71 12.46 16.42
N ILE A 85 -10.06 12.91 15.22
CA ILE A 85 -11.45 13.22 14.86
C ILE A 85 -11.92 12.16 13.87
N ASP A 86 -12.84 11.31 14.32
CA ASP A 86 -13.35 10.19 13.52
C ASP A 86 -14.77 9.81 13.98
N PRO A 87 -15.76 9.74 13.07
CA PRO A 87 -17.14 9.42 13.42
C PRO A 87 -17.36 7.96 13.90
N GLU A 88 -16.42 7.03 13.68
CA GLU A 88 -16.63 5.59 13.89
C GLU A 88 -15.49 4.92 14.70
N LEU A 89 -14.73 5.67 15.50
CA LEU A 89 -13.51 5.14 16.14
C LEU A 89 -13.70 4.47 17.49
N GLU A 90 -14.82 4.69 18.17
CA GLU A 90 -14.97 4.25 19.57
C GLU A 90 -15.10 2.73 19.72
N ASP A 91 -15.56 2.03 18.67
CA ASP A 91 -15.78 0.58 18.68
C ASP A 91 -14.97 -0.11 17.58
N ALA A 92 -14.07 -1.00 18.00
CA ALA A 92 -13.27 -1.83 17.10
C ALA A 92 -14.05 -3.01 16.51
N GLU A 93 -15.10 -3.47 17.20
CA GLU A 93 -15.89 -4.62 16.78
C GLU A 93 -17.02 -4.28 15.86
N LYS A 94 -17.59 -3.07 15.99
CA LYS A 94 -18.66 -2.57 15.12
C LYS A 94 -18.29 -2.79 13.65
N PRO A 95 -19.09 -3.60 12.90
CA PRO A 95 -18.85 -3.81 11.49
C PRO A 95 -18.84 -2.47 10.77
N ARG A 96 -17.68 -2.12 10.21
CA ARG A 96 -17.55 -0.90 9.42
C ARG A 96 -18.13 -1.18 8.04
N THR A 97 -19.21 -0.50 7.73
CA THR A 97 -19.92 -0.64 6.44
C THR A 97 -19.16 0.01 5.27
N ARG A 98 -18.04 0.71 5.55
CA ARG A 98 -17.34 1.60 4.59
C ARG A 98 -15.88 1.23 4.36
N ILE A 99 -15.54 -0.05 4.33
CA ILE A 99 -14.20 -0.53 3.97
C ILE A 99 -14.18 -0.82 2.47
N MET A 100 -13.50 0.02 1.69
CA MET A 100 -13.19 -0.33 0.30
C MET A 100 -12.25 -1.52 0.32
N GLN A 101 -12.49 -2.48 -0.59
CA GLN A 101 -11.76 -3.75 -0.60
C GLN A 101 -12.00 -4.60 0.65
N HIS A 102 -13.24 -4.62 1.16
CA HIS A 102 -13.61 -5.37 2.37
C HIS A 102 -13.17 -6.84 2.32
N HIS A 103 -13.35 -7.48 1.15
CA HIS A 103 -12.97 -8.88 0.91
C HIS A 103 -11.59 -9.06 0.29
N ALA A 104 -10.92 -7.99 -0.15
CA ALA A 104 -9.62 -8.13 -0.79
C ALA A 104 -8.54 -8.56 0.22
N ALA A 105 -7.72 -9.51 -0.21
CA ALA A 105 -6.48 -9.82 0.47
C ALA A 105 -5.50 -8.64 0.31
N HIS A 106 -4.97 -8.13 1.41
CA HIS A 106 -3.92 -7.11 1.37
C HIS A 106 -2.56 -7.78 1.26
N ALA A 107 -2.24 -8.29 0.07
CA ALA A 107 -0.89 -8.63 -0.33
C ALA A 107 -0.33 -7.47 -1.17
N HIS A 108 0.22 -6.44 -0.53
CA HIS A 108 0.84 -5.34 -1.29
C HIS A 108 2.08 -5.89 -2.02
N ARG A 109 2.08 -5.81 -3.36
CA ARG A 109 3.13 -6.30 -4.26
C ARG A 109 4.53 -5.71 -4.01
N ARG A 110 4.66 -4.67 -3.18
CA ARG A 110 5.94 -4.33 -2.55
C ARG A 110 5.95 -4.94 -1.16
N ALA A 111 6.29 -6.22 -1.06
CA ALA A 111 6.57 -6.84 0.22
C ALA A 111 7.61 -6.11 1.03
N VAL A 112 8.49 -5.34 0.39
CA VAL A 112 9.37 -4.39 1.07
C VAL A 112 8.57 -3.40 1.91
N ILE A 113 7.51 -2.78 1.36
CA ILE A 113 6.66 -1.83 2.10
C ILE A 113 5.87 -2.53 3.20
N LEU A 114 5.31 -3.72 2.95
CA LEU A 114 4.60 -4.45 4.01
C LEU A 114 5.53 -4.99 5.09
N THR A 115 6.76 -5.36 4.74
CA THR A 115 7.74 -5.79 5.72
C THR A 115 8.24 -4.60 6.54
N ILE A 116 8.46 -3.44 5.91
CA ILE A 116 8.76 -2.19 6.62
C ILE A 116 7.59 -1.79 7.51
N PHE A 117 6.35 -1.94 7.03
CA PHE A 117 5.15 -1.68 7.81
C PHE A 117 5.06 -2.64 8.99
N ALA A 118 5.28 -3.94 8.77
CA ALA A 118 5.27 -4.95 9.83
C ALA A 118 6.39 -4.70 10.85
N ASP A 119 7.59 -4.35 10.41
CA ASP A 119 8.70 -3.98 11.30
C ASP A 119 8.36 -2.73 12.11
N GLY A 120 7.87 -1.67 11.46
CA GLY A 120 7.39 -0.47 12.14
C GLY A 120 6.25 -0.76 13.12
N ALA A 121 5.29 -1.61 12.73
CA ALA A 121 4.17 -1.99 13.59
C ALA A 121 4.61 -2.82 14.80
N ARG A 122 5.58 -3.75 14.64
CA ARG A 122 6.20 -4.49 15.76
C ARG A 122 6.90 -3.57 16.75
N ARG A 123 7.52 -2.49 16.26
CA ARG A 123 8.14 -1.46 17.12
C ARG A 123 7.09 -0.61 17.85
N LEU A 124 5.97 -0.32 17.20
CA LEU A 124 4.87 0.46 17.81
C LEU A 124 4.03 -0.38 18.79
N TRP A 125 3.90 -1.68 18.53
CA TRP A 125 3.10 -2.64 19.29
C TRP A 125 3.83 -3.99 19.38
N PRO A 126 4.45 -4.32 20.53
CA PRO A 126 5.14 -5.60 20.74
C PRO A 126 4.24 -6.82 20.47
N GLU A 127 2.94 -6.72 20.73
CA GLU A 127 1.95 -7.78 20.55
C GLU A 127 1.42 -7.89 19.11
N PHE A 128 1.94 -7.08 18.17
CA PHE A 128 1.44 -7.00 16.80
C PHE A 128 1.32 -8.37 16.12
N ASP A 129 2.38 -9.17 16.18
CA ASP A 129 2.42 -10.49 15.56
C ASP A 129 1.39 -11.46 16.18
N ALA A 130 1.20 -11.39 17.51
CA ALA A 130 0.24 -12.22 18.22
C ALA A 130 -1.21 -11.86 17.85
N GLU A 131 -1.53 -10.56 17.78
CA GLU A 131 -2.87 -10.12 17.38
C GLU A 131 -3.14 -10.44 15.90
N MET A 132 -2.16 -10.26 15.00
CA MET A 132 -2.31 -10.64 13.59
C MET A 132 -2.60 -12.13 13.42
N LYS A 133 -1.88 -12.99 14.16
CA LYS A 133 -2.15 -14.43 14.19
C LYS A 133 -3.56 -14.74 14.72
N ALA A 134 -3.98 -14.07 15.80
CA ALA A 134 -5.28 -14.30 16.44
C ALA A 134 -6.47 -13.97 15.52
N VAL A 135 -6.31 -13.05 14.58
CA VAL A 135 -7.35 -12.70 13.60
C VAL A 135 -7.24 -13.48 12.27
N GLY A 136 -6.52 -14.61 12.27
CA GLY A 136 -6.36 -15.48 11.10
C GLY A 136 -5.30 -15.03 10.10
N GLY A 137 -4.47 -14.04 10.47
CA GLY A 137 -3.33 -13.65 9.65
C GLY A 137 -2.34 -14.80 9.49
N SER A 138 -1.75 -14.90 8.31
CA SER A 138 -0.65 -15.85 8.03
C SER A 138 0.66 -15.10 7.96
N ARG A 139 1.64 -15.53 8.75
CA ARG A 139 3.01 -15.00 8.67
C ARG A 139 3.65 -15.61 7.43
N LEU A 140 4.15 -14.76 6.54
CA LEU A 140 4.99 -15.18 5.43
C LEU A 140 6.44 -14.87 5.79
N GLU A 141 7.26 -15.92 5.89
CA GLU A 141 8.68 -15.78 6.20
C GLU A 141 9.44 -14.96 5.16
N SER A 142 8.89 -14.85 3.95
CA SER A 142 8.97 -13.68 3.09
C SER A 142 8.06 -13.91 1.90
N ILE A 143 7.71 -12.85 1.16
CA ILE A 143 7.19 -13.06 -0.21
C ILE A 143 8.18 -13.78 -1.11
N PHE A 144 9.42 -13.87 -0.66
CA PHE A 144 10.51 -14.46 -1.38
C PHE A 144 10.54 -15.96 -1.15
N ASN A 145 9.95 -16.55 -0.10
CA ASN A 145 9.79 -18.01 -0.01
C ASN A 145 8.70 -18.58 -0.96
N MET A 146 8.44 -17.85 -2.06
CA MET A 146 7.42 -18.11 -3.06
C MET A 146 8.01 -18.67 -4.35
N LYS A 147 9.08 -19.46 -4.26
CA LYS A 147 9.77 -20.10 -5.40
C LYS A 147 8.81 -20.74 -6.41
N HIS A 148 7.64 -21.16 -5.93
CA HIS A 148 6.64 -21.90 -6.69
C HIS A 148 5.27 -21.22 -6.76
N THR A 149 5.13 -19.95 -6.37
CA THR A 149 3.80 -19.31 -6.34
C THR A 149 3.68 -18.19 -7.37
N ILE A 150 4.65 -17.27 -7.50
CA ILE A 150 4.57 -16.18 -8.49
C ILE A 150 5.28 -16.54 -9.78
N HIS A 151 4.54 -16.49 -10.88
CA HIS A 151 5.02 -16.76 -12.23
C HIS A 151 4.84 -15.52 -13.10
N TYR A 152 5.92 -15.01 -13.70
CA TYR A 152 5.89 -13.97 -14.72
C TYR A 152 5.99 -14.62 -16.09
N SER A 153 4.93 -14.50 -16.89
CA SER A 153 4.78 -15.17 -18.19
C SER A 153 4.95 -16.69 -18.12
N GLY A 154 4.61 -17.29 -16.98
CA GLY A 154 4.79 -18.72 -16.71
C GLY A 154 6.17 -19.10 -16.15
N ILE A 155 7.12 -18.17 -16.10
CA ILE A 155 8.44 -18.40 -15.47
C ILE A 155 8.35 -18.05 -13.97
N PRO A 156 8.67 -18.98 -13.06
CA PRO A 156 8.73 -18.67 -11.63
C PRO A 156 9.69 -17.51 -11.36
N LEU A 157 9.25 -16.51 -10.59
CA LEU A 157 10.11 -15.39 -10.23
C LEU A 157 11.29 -15.88 -9.39
N LEU A 158 12.50 -15.60 -9.86
CA LEU A 158 13.71 -15.85 -9.10
C LEU A 158 13.72 -14.99 -7.85
N THR A 159 14.06 -15.64 -6.74
CA THR A 159 14.21 -14.98 -5.46
C THR A 159 15.70 -14.96 -5.09
N PRO A 160 16.21 -13.83 -4.55
CA PRO A 160 17.60 -13.71 -4.09
C PRO A 160 17.84 -14.47 -2.77
N TYR A 161 17.53 -15.76 -2.70
CA TYR A 161 17.72 -16.57 -1.47
C TYR A 161 19.17 -16.62 -1.00
N LYS A 162 20.12 -16.52 -1.95
CA LYS A 162 21.56 -16.63 -1.67
C LYS A 162 22.09 -15.43 -0.87
N ASP A 163 21.34 -14.33 -0.83
CA ASP A 163 21.76 -13.07 -0.20
C ASP A 163 21.29 -12.95 1.27
N TYR A 164 20.52 -13.92 1.79
CA TYR A 164 20.00 -13.93 3.16
C TYR A 164 20.35 -15.25 3.85
N ALA A 165 20.78 -15.19 5.12
CA ALA A 165 20.93 -16.41 5.90
C ALA A 165 19.56 -17.05 6.20
N ALA A 166 19.55 -18.34 6.48
CA ALA A 166 18.34 -19.07 6.82
C ALA A 166 17.64 -18.41 8.04
N GLY A 167 16.37 -18.06 7.89
CA GLY A 167 15.58 -17.41 8.94
C GLY A 167 15.72 -15.88 9.03
N GLU A 168 16.63 -15.26 8.28
CA GLU A 168 16.83 -13.79 8.28
C GLU A 168 15.98 -13.06 7.24
N PHE A 169 15.06 -13.78 6.59
CA PHE A 169 14.22 -13.19 5.58
C PHE A 169 13.29 -12.12 6.17
N PRO A 170 13.09 -10.98 5.48
CA PRO A 170 12.13 -9.99 5.91
C PRO A 170 10.72 -10.59 5.95
N GLN A 171 10.13 -10.63 7.14
CA GLN A 171 8.83 -11.26 7.38
C GLN A 171 7.68 -10.28 7.31
N THR A 172 6.60 -10.70 6.66
CA THR A 172 5.36 -9.94 6.53
C THR A 172 4.15 -10.76 6.97
N TRP A 173 3.02 -10.10 7.14
CA TRP A 173 1.72 -10.75 7.31
C TRP A 173 0.91 -10.63 6.04
N VAL A 174 0.12 -11.66 5.77
CA VAL A 174 -0.97 -11.54 4.82
C VAL A 174 -2.29 -11.91 5.47
N ILE A 175 -3.25 -11.02 5.26
CA ILE A 175 -4.47 -10.92 6.02
C ILE A 175 -5.48 -10.06 5.25
N ARG A 176 -6.77 -10.33 5.42
CA ARG A 176 -7.85 -9.52 4.85
C ARG A 176 -7.86 -8.11 5.43
N ARG A 177 -8.23 -7.10 4.63
CA ARG A 177 -8.24 -5.68 5.06
C ARG A 177 -9.02 -5.45 6.35
N LYS A 178 -10.19 -6.08 6.44
CA LYS A 178 -11.10 -5.98 7.58
C LYS A 178 -10.43 -6.49 8.84
N SER A 179 -9.86 -7.69 8.80
CA SER A 179 -9.22 -8.34 9.94
C SER A 179 -7.99 -7.56 10.40
N SER A 180 -7.14 -7.10 9.47
CA SER A 180 -5.96 -6.29 9.83
C SER A 180 -6.33 -4.95 10.43
N GLN A 181 -7.37 -4.29 9.91
CA GLN A 181 -7.85 -3.04 10.48
C GLN A 181 -8.36 -3.22 11.90
N LYS A 182 -9.15 -4.28 12.14
CA LYS A 182 -9.67 -4.62 13.47
C LYS A 182 -8.52 -4.89 14.44
N ALA A 183 -7.56 -5.73 14.05
CA ALA A 183 -6.38 -6.04 14.85
C ALA A 183 -5.58 -4.77 15.22
N ILE A 184 -5.22 -3.94 14.23
CA ILE A 184 -4.50 -2.68 14.47
C ILE A 184 -5.30 -1.75 15.38
N HIS A 185 -6.62 -1.71 15.22
CA HIS A 185 -7.47 -0.87 16.04
C HIS A 185 -7.54 -1.35 17.50
N ARG A 186 -7.63 -2.67 17.74
CA ARG A 186 -7.56 -3.24 19.10
C ARG A 186 -6.21 -2.96 19.75
N LEU A 187 -5.11 -3.18 19.03
CA LEU A 187 -3.76 -2.87 19.50
C LEU A 187 -3.65 -1.39 19.89
N PHE A 188 -4.19 -0.51 19.05
CA PHE A 188 -4.24 0.91 19.33
C PHE A 188 -5.04 1.24 20.60
N LEU A 189 -6.27 0.76 20.75
CA LEU A 189 -7.10 1.07 21.92
C LEU A 189 -6.55 0.51 23.24
N ARG A 190 -5.88 -0.65 23.19
CA ARG A 190 -5.30 -1.29 24.38
C ARG A 190 -3.96 -0.67 24.81
N HIS A 191 -3.27 0.04 23.92
CA HIS A 191 -1.93 0.53 24.20
C HIS A 191 -1.92 1.64 25.28
N PRO A 192 -1.00 1.62 26.26
CA PRO A 192 -0.99 2.60 27.36
C PRO A 192 -0.88 4.07 26.92
N THR A 193 -0.15 4.36 25.84
CA THR A 193 0.02 5.73 25.31
C THR A 193 -1.28 6.31 24.75
N THR A 194 -2.29 5.49 24.48
CA THR A 194 -3.61 5.93 24.02
C THR A 194 -4.34 6.79 25.05
N LYS A 195 -3.93 6.75 26.33
CA LYS A 195 -4.41 7.69 27.36
C LYS A 195 -4.11 9.16 27.04
N LYS A 196 -3.08 9.45 26.22
CA LYS A 196 -2.75 10.81 25.74
C LYS A 196 -3.58 11.23 24.53
N ILE A 197 -4.37 10.31 23.98
CA ILE A 197 -5.12 10.50 22.75
C ILE A 197 -6.58 10.75 23.11
N LYS A 198 -7.07 11.94 22.76
CA LYS A 198 -8.50 12.27 22.84
C LYS A 198 -9.17 11.85 21.54
N LEU A 199 -10.10 10.90 21.63
CA LEU A 199 -10.99 10.54 20.52
C LEU A 199 -12.17 11.51 20.50
N VAL A 200 -12.48 12.05 19.32
CA VAL A 200 -13.60 12.96 19.10
C VAL A 200 -14.46 12.41 17.97
N ALA A 201 -15.67 12.00 18.32
CA ALA A 201 -16.68 11.60 17.34
C ALA A 201 -17.18 12.84 16.59
N GLY A 202 -16.74 13.01 15.34
CA GLY A 202 -17.10 14.18 14.55
C GLY A 202 -16.44 14.25 13.18
N THR A 203 -16.64 15.39 12.54
CA THR A 203 -16.17 15.67 11.19
C THR A 203 -15.51 17.05 11.12
N ILE A 204 -14.31 17.13 10.55
CA ILE A 204 -13.68 18.41 10.26
C ILE A 204 -14.43 19.12 9.13
N ARG A 205 -14.75 20.39 9.36
CA ARG A 205 -15.40 21.28 8.39
C ARG A 205 -14.40 22.19 7.71
N GLY A 206 -13.33 22.57 8.40
CA GLY A 206 -12.29 23.41 7.86
C GLY A 206 -11.19 23.68 8.87
N ILE A 207 -10.27 24.54 8.46
CA ILE A 207 -9.23 25.08 9.31
C ILE A 207 -9.29 26.61 9.18
N ARG A 208 -8.81 27.33 10.19
CA ARG A 208 -8.66 28.78 10.13
C ARG A 208 -7.18 29.13 10.13
N ALA A 209 -6.80 30.02 9.23
CA ALA A 209 -5.49 30.65 9.26
C ALA A 209 -5.45 31.73 10.36
N SER A 210 -4.27 31.97 10.90
CA SER A 210 -4.06 33.07 11.85
C SER A 210 -4.38 34.44 11.21
N GLU A 211 -4.92 35.36 12.01
CA GLU A 211 -5.32 36.72 11.58
C GLU A 211 -4.15 37.54 11.01
N ASP A 212 -2.94 37.33 11.56
CA ASP A 212 -1.70 37.95 11.08
C ASP A 212 -1.22 37.39 9.73
N ARG A 213 -1.91 36.39 9.18
CA ARG A 213 -1.59 35.66 7.95
C ARG A 213 -0.16 35.11 7.91
N THR A 214 0.45 34.83 9.07
CA THR A 214 1.84 34.34 9.18
C THR A 214 2.01 32.88 8.76
N HIS A 215 1.21 32.41 7.80
CA HIS A 215 1.32 31.10 7.17
C HIS A 215 1.14 29.89 8.12
N HIS A 216 0.50 30.05 9.28
CA HIS A 216 0.20 28.94 10.17
C HIS A 216 -1.30 28.75 10.42
N ILE A 217 -1.68 27.52 10.81
CA ILE A 217 -3.06 27.13 11.12
C ILE A 217 -3.31 27.50 12.59
N GLU A 218 -4.30 28.35 12.85
CA GLU A 218 -4.67 28.77 14.21
C GLU A 218 -5.63 27.76 14.86
N SER A 219 -6.62 27.29 14.08
CA SER A 219 -7.62 26.38 14.61
C SER A 219 -8.18 25.40 13.58
N VAL A 220 -8.71 24.28 14.09
CA VAL A 220 -9.39 23.24 13.32
C VAL A 220 -10.85 23.20 13.75
N ASP A 221 -11.77 23.44 12.81
CA ASP A 221 -13.20 23.46 13.07
C ASP A 221 -13.82 22.06 12.88
N VAL A 222 -14.49 21.58 13.93
CA VAL A 222 -15.09 20.24 14.00
C VAL A 222 -16.59 20.36 14.22
N CYS A 223 -17.34 19.55 13.49
CA CYS A 223 -18.77 19.33 13.66
C CYS A 223 -18.97 17.92 14.23
N HIS A 224 -19.41 17.86 15.49
CA HIS A 224 -19.69 16.62 16.21
C HIS A 224 -20.91 15.89 15.62
N LEU A 225 -21.11 14.64 16.05
CA LEU A 225 -22.23 13.82 15.59
C LEU A 225 -23.60 14.38 16.02
N ASP A 226 -23.66 15.11 17.12
CA ASP A 226 -24.85 15.82 17.61
C ASP A 226 -25.11 17.16 16.88
N GLY A 227 -24.27 17.52 15.92
CA GLY A 227 -24.34 18.78 15.19
C GLY A 227 -23.64 19.96 15.87
N THR A 228 -23.17 19.81 17.12
CA THR A 228 -22.41 20.86 17.80
C THR A 228 -21.11 21.18 17.07
N LYS A 229 -20.69 22.44 17.13
CA LYS A 229 -19.46 22.91 16.48
C LYS A 229 -18.44 23.31 17.54
N THR A 230 -17.23 22.78 17.42
CA THR A 230 -16.09 23.15 18.28
C THR A 230 -14.89 23.51 17.43
N SER A 231 -14.01 24.35 17.97
CA SER A 231 -12.75 24.73 17.34
C SER A 231 -11.60 24.30 18.24
N PHE A 232 -10.69 23.48 17.71
CA PHE A 232 -9.47 23.10 18.41
C PHE A 232 -8.36 24.10 18.07
N ARG A 233 -7.94 24.89 19.07
CA ARG A 233 -6.81 25.83 19.01
C ARG A 233 -5.53 25.15 19.50
N ASP A 234 -4.38 25.78 19.24
CA ASP A 234 -3.06 25.41 19.76
C ASP A 234 -2.54 24.05 19.27
N ALA A 235 -2.87 23.70 18.03
CA ALA A 235 -2.29 22.53 17.37
C ALA A 235 -0.96 22.93 16.73
N ALA A 236 0.17 22.40 17.22
CA ALA A 236 1.47 22.59 16.59
C ALA A 236 1.56 21.89 15.23
N LEU A 237 0.75 20.85 15.02
CA LEU A 237 0.70 20.09 13.77
C LEU A 237 -0.72 19.58 13.50
N VAL A 238 -1.17 19.70 12.25
CA VAL A 238 -2.38 19.06 11.73
C VAL A 238 -1.99 18.04 10.67
N VAL A 239 -2.35 16.76 10.87
CA VAL A 239 -1.95 15.67 9.95
C VAL A 239 -3.15 15.12 9.18
N ASP A 240 -3.28 15.46 7.90
CA ASP A 240 -4.35 14.97 7.05
C ASP A 240 -4.23 13.46 6.78
N CYS A 241 -5.08 12.66 7.44
CA CYS A 241 -5.23 11.23 7.22
C CYS A 241 -6.57 10.86 6.53
N THR A 242 -7.14 11.77 5.73
CA THR A 242 -8.43 11.58 5.03
C THR A 242 -8.35 10.71 3.75
N GLY A 243 -7.17 10.14 3.48
CA GLY A 243 -6.92 9.23 2.37
C GLY A 243 -7.06 9.93 1.02
N ASN A 244 -7.67 9.28 0.04
CA ASN A 244 -7.75 9.78 -1.35
C ASN A 244 -8.51 11.10 -1.51
N ARG A 245 -9.25 11.58 -0.49
CA ARG A 245 -9.91 12.90 -0.56
C ARG A 245 -8.93 14.03 -0.36
N GLN A 246 -7.84 13.78 0.37
CA GLN A 246 -6.84 14.79 0.69
C GLN A 246 -7.49 16.10 1.13
N SER A 247 -8.49 16.00 2.02
CA SER A 247 -9.37 17.11 2.39
C SER A 247 -8.60 18.29 2.97
N GLY A 248 -7.40 18.06 3.51
CA GLY A 248 -6.48 19.09 3.97
C GLY A 248 -6.17 20.14 2.90
N LEU A 249 -6.01 19.75 1.63
CA LEU A 249 -5.78 20.72 0.56
C LEU A 249 -6.99 21.64 0.34
N LYS A 250 -8.20 21.08 0.40
CA LYS A 250 -9.44 21.86 0.32
C LYS A 250 -9.56 22.82 1.51
N TRP A 251 -9.24 22.36 2.72
CA TRP A 251 -9.29 23.19 3.93
C TRP A 251 -8.27 24.32 3.89
N LEU A 252 -7.03 24.03 3.48
CA LEU A 252 -5.99 25.04 3.30
C LEU A 252 -6.38 26.09 2.25
N LYS A 253 -6.90 25.68 1.09
CA LYS A 253 -7.39 26.63 0.07
C LYS A 253 -8.53 27.50 0.62
N ALA A 254 -9.49 26.89 1.32
CA ALA A 254 -10.62 27.61 1.93
C ALA A 254 -10.18 28.58 3.05
N ALA A 255 -9.08 28.28 3.74
CA ALA A 255 -8.48 29.13 4.75
C ALA A 255 -7.60 30.27 4.17
N GLY A 256 -7.52 30.39 2.84
CA GLY A 256 -6.78 31.46 2.16
C GLY A 256 -5.31 31.14 1.87
N PHE A 257 -4.85 29.91 2.09
CA PHE A 257 -3.49 29.52 1.72
C PHE A 257 -3.34 29.37 0.21
N THR A 258 -2.27 29.96 -0.34
CA THR A 258 -1.90 29.78 -1.75
C THR A 258 -1.30 28.39 -1.95
N ILE A 259 -2.07 27.47 -2.52
CA ILE A 259 -1.62 26.12 -2.88
C ILE A 259 -1.55 26.05 -4.40
N SER A 260 -0.35 25.78 -4.94
CA SER A 260 -0.20 25.53 -6.37
C SER A 260 -1.08 24.35 -6.81
N ASN A 261 -1.74 24.52 -7.96
CA ASN A 261 -2.54 23.45 -8.55
C ASN A 261 -1.66 22.27 -9.03
N ASP A 262 -0.37 22.52 -9.27
CA ASP A 262 0.59 21.52 -9.75
C ASP A 262 1.05 20.57 -8.63
N ILE A 263 0.71 20.87 -7.38
CA ILE A 263 1.00 20.00 -6.23
C ILE A 263 0.23 18.68 -6.37
N HIS A 264 -0.92 18.70 -7.03
CA HIS A 264 -1.74 17.52 -7.24
C HIS A 264 -1.40 16.84 -8.57
N SER A 265 -0.82 15.65 -8.51
CA SER A 265 -0.65 14.77 -9.66
C SER A 265 -1.56 13.55 -9.51
N SER A 266 -2.68 13.50 -10.22
CA SER A 266 -3.48 12.27 -10.26
C SER A 266 -2.91 11.27 -11.26
N TYR A 267 -2.90 10.01 -10.87
CA TYR A 267 -2.64 8.91 -11.78
C TYR A 267 -3.81 7.93 -11.70
N ASP A 268 -4.59 7.84 -12.78
CA ASP A 268 -5.53 6.74 -12.97
C ASP A 268 -4.76 5.57 -13.60
N GLY A 269 -4.47 4.55 -12.80
CA GLY A 269 -3.93 3.29 -13.32
C GLY A 269 -4.97 2.47 -14.08
N ASN A 270 -6.22 2.94 -14.13
CA ASN A 270 -7.42 2.25 -14.61
C ASN A 270 -7.55 0.84 -14.03
N ILE A 271 -7.13 0.69 -12.77
CA ILE A 271 -7.04 -0.61 -12.13
C ILE A 271 -8.45 -1.06 -11.75
N ARG A 272 -8.82 -2.24 -12.23
CA ARG A 272 -10.07 -2.91 -11.90
C ARG A 272 -9.73 -4.33 -11.54
N TYR A 273 -10.39 -4.87 -10.52
CA TYR A 273 -10.30 -6.28 -10.23
C TYR A 273 -11.66 -6.78 -9.75
N ALA A 274 -11.89 -8.08 -9.89
CA ALA A 274 -12.87 -8.75 -9.07
C ALA A 274 -12.14 -9.65 -8.08
N THR A 275 -12.89 -10.02 -7.07
CA THR A 275 -12.55 -11.00 -6.07
C THR A 275 -13.69 -12.02 -6.11
N VAL A 276 -13.37 -13.28 -6.38
CA VAL A 276 -14.36 -14.38 -6.44
C VAL A 276 -14.19 -15.31 -5.25
N CYS A 277 -14.95 -15.08 -4.19
CA CYS A 277 -14.89 -15.86 -2.96
C CYS A 277 -15.72 -17.14 -3.07
N PHE A 278 -15.07 -18.31 -3.01
CA PHE A 278 -15.74 -19.62 -2.99
C PHE A 278 -15.76 -20.20 -1.58
N THR A 279 -16.94 -20.54 -1.05
CA THR A 279 -16.98 -21.33 0.19
C THR A 279 -16.64 -22.79 -0.11
N VAL A 280 -15.57 -23.30 0.50
CA VAL A 280 -15.03 -24.66 0.26
C VAL A 280 -15.31 -25.54 1.48
N SER A 281 -15.98 -26.68 1.28
CA SER A 281 -16.16 -27.69 2.35
C SER A 281 -14.85 -28.45 2.60
N PRO A 282 -14.65 -29.08 3.77
CA PRO A 282 -13.48 -29.90 4.04
C PRO A 282 -13.27 -31.01 2.98
N GLU A 283 -14.35 -31.66 2.56
CA GLU A 283 -14.31 -32.74 1.56
C GLU A 283 -13.89 -32.23 0.18
N LEU A 284 -14.31 -31.01 -0.20
CA LEU A 284 -13.86 -30.39 -1.45
C LEU A 284 -12.39 -29.96 -1.34
N ALA A 285 -11.98 -29.38 -0.21
CA ALA A 285 -10.60 -28.93 0.02
C ALA A 285 -9.57 -30.07 -0.10
N ASP A 286 -9.93 -31.27 0.38
CA ASP A 286 -9.09 -32.47 0.26
C ASP A 286 -8.97 -32.96 -1.19
N LYS A 287 -9.99 -32.74 -2.02
CA LYS A 287 -10.01 -33.13 -3.44
C LYS A 287 -9.29 -32.15 -4.37
N LEU A 288 -9.14 -30.88 -3.99
CA LEU A 288 -8.49 -29.88 -4.84
C LEU A 288 -7.06 -30.32 -5.18
N PRO A 289 -6.60 -30.34 -6.45
CA PRO A 289 -5.25 -30.81 -6.82
C PRO A 289 -4.15 -29.77 -6.53
N ILE A 290 -4.18 -29.13 -5.36
CA ILE A 290 -3.16 -28.17 -4.93
C ILE A 290 -1.91 -28.95 -4.49
N PRO A 291 -0.71 -28.69 -5.05
CA PRO A 291 0.48 -29.39 -4.62
C PRO A 291 0.82 -29.05 -3.16
N GLU A 292 1.38 -30.02 -2.43
CA GLU A 292 1.60 -29.93 -0.98
C GLU A 292 2.41 -28.68 -0.56
N ALA A 293 3.42 -28.32 -1.36
CA ALA A 293 4.24 -27.14 -1.13
C ALA A 293 3.44 -25.82 -1.17
N GLN A 294 2.31 -25.78 -1.88
CA GLN A 294 1.42 -24.62 -2.01
C GLN A 294 0.24 -24.67 -1.03
N ARG A 295 -0.13 -25.84 -0.50
CA ARG A 295 -1.24 -25.95 0.48
C ARG A 295 -0.96 -25.20 1.78
N ASN A 296 0.30 -25.15 2.17
CA ASN A 296 0.74 -24.48 3.39
C ASN A 296 1.05 -22.98 3.16
N THR A 297 0.76 -22.45 1.97
CA THR A 297 0.97 -21.03 1.66
C THR A 297 -0.37 -20.34 1.45
N MET A 298 -0.45 -19.09 1.92
CA MET A 298 -1.67 -18.30 1.70
C MET A 298 -1.81 -17.87 0.22
N LEU A 299 -0.71 -17.67 -0.51
CA LEU A 299 -0.73 -17.46 -1.96
C LEU A 299 -0.31 -18.76 -2.65
N ALA A 300 -1.26 -19.61 -3.00
CA ALA A 300 -0.97 -20.87 -3.67
C ALA A 300 -0.37 -20.65 -5.06
N TYR A 301 -0.90 -19.68 -5.82
CA TYR A 301 -0.42 -19.40 -7.17
C TYR A 301 -0.72 -17.96 -7.59
N ALA A 302 0.16 -17.37 -8.40
CA ALA A 302 -0.06 -16.12 -9.10
C ALA A 302 0.59 -16.18 -10.49
N TYR A 303 -0.15 -15.79 -11.52
CA TYR A 303 0.34 -15.69 -12.89
C TYR A 303 0.18 -14.27 -13.40
N MET A 304 1.28 -13.71 -13.86
CA MET A 304 1.38 -12.36 -14.38
C MET A 304 1.82 -12.46 -15.84
N PRO A 305 0.94 -12.28 -16.84
CA PRO A 305 1.36 -12.23 -18.23
C PRO A 305 2.38 -11.11 -18.47
N HIS A 306 3.13 -11.20 -19.57
CA HIS A 306 4.04 -10.13 -19.97
C HIS A 306 3.26 -8.84 -20.19
N GLU A 307 3.75 -7.72 -19.65
CA GLU A 307 3.04 -6.43 -19.69
C GLU A 307 2.78 -5.90 -21.10
N ASP A 308 3.60 -6.31 -22.08
CA ASP A 308 3.40 -5.96 -23.49
C ASP A 308 2.24 -6.69 -24.15
N VAL A 309 1.81 -7.83 -23.61
CA VAL A 309 0.78 -8.67 -24.24
C VAL A 309 -0.55 -8.53 -23.53
N GLN A 310 -0.56 -8.63 -22.20
CA GLN A 310 -1.76 -8.45 -21.41
C GLN A 310 -1.39 -7.91 -20.05
N SER A 311 -2.07 -6.85 -19.64
CA SER A 311 -1.75 -6.26 -18.35
C SER A 311 -2.48 -6.91 -17.17
N SER A 312 -3.14 -8.08 -17.32
CA SER A 312 -3.95 -8.77 -16.29
C SER A 312 -3.10 -9.56 -15.28
N CYS A 313 -3.68 -10.24 -14.29
CA CYS A 313 -2.92 -11.05 -13.31
C CYS A 313 -3.82 -12.09 -12.61
N LEU A 314 -3.65 -13.39 -12.83
CA LEU A 314 -4.36 -14.40 -12.01
C LEU A 314 -3.69 -14.55 -10.64
N ALA A 315 -4.45 -14.67 -9.57
CA ALA A 315 -3.93 -15.02 -8.25
C ALA A 315 -4.91 -15.93 -7.50
N LEU A 316 -4.46 -17.10 -7.09
CA LEU A 316 -5.18 -18.05 -6.26
C LEU A 316 -4.68 -17.93 -4.82
N VAL A 317 -5.54 -17.42 -3.95
CA VAL A 317 -5.21 -17.15 -2.54
C VAL A 317 -6.04 -18.08 -1.65
N LEU A 318 -5.39 -18.81 -0.76
CA LEU A 318 -6.00 -19.65 0.27
C LEU A 318 -6.17 -18.81 1.53
N THR A 319 -7.35 -18.22 1.75
CA THR A 319 -7.64 -17.41 2.95
C THR A 319 -8.92 -17.89 3.61
N ASP A 320 -9.00 -17.96 4.94
CA ASP A 320 -10.23 -18.11 5.76
C ASP A 320 -11.45 -18.67 4.98
N ASN A 321 -11.33 -19.92 4.50
CA ASN A 321 -12.32 -20.70 3.75
C ASN A 321 -12.81 -20.16 2.38
N ASN A 322 -12.14 -19.20 1.76
CA ASN A 322 -12.47 -18.70 0.41
C ASN A 322 -11.25 -18.40 -0.50
N THR A 323 -11.40 -18.71 -1.79
CA THR A 323 -10.45 -18.36 -2.89
C THR A 323 -10.84 -17.04 -3.59
N SER A 324 -10.12 -16.55 -4.61
CA SER A 324 -10.41 -15.27 -5.29
C SER A 324 -9.88 -15.23 -6.72
N THR A 325 -10.61 -14.66 -7.70
CA THR A 325 -10.16 -14.38 -9.10
C THR A 325 -10.78 -13.04 -9.61
N GLY A 326 -10.38 -12.47 -10.77
CA GLY A 326 -10.60 -11.07 -11.27
C GLY A 326 -10.48 -10.75 -12.80
N GLU A 327 -10.39 -9.45 -13.16
CA GLU A 327 -10.43 -8.64 -14.44
C GLU A 327 -11.37 -8.73 -15.71
N LYS A 328 -11.40 -7.62 -16.50
CA LYS A 328 -12.44 -6.96 -17.34
C LYS A 328 -12.90 -7.67 -18.64
N GLU A 329 -14.20 -7.54 -18.92
CA GLU A 329 -15.10 -8.72 -19.03
C GLU A 329 -14.88 -9.65 -17.84
N LEU A 330 -14.98 -9.02 -16.67
CA LEU A 330 -14.92 -9.68 -15.40
C LEU A 330 -15.87 -10.85 -15.42
N PRO A 331 -15.40 -12.09 -15.19
CA PRO A 331 -16.32 -13.16 -15.00
C PRO A 331 -17.27 -12.74 -13.90
N ARG A 332 -18.55 -12.63 -14.24
CA ARG A 332 -19.65 -12.30 -13.33
C ARG A 332 -20.33 -13.57 -12.83
N THR A 333 -20.04 -14.68 -13.51
CA THR A 333 -20.56 -16.01 -13.25
C THR A 333 -19.41 -17.00 -13.18
N ALA A 334 -19.63 -18.14 -12.50
CA ALA A 334 -18.61 -19.18 -12.35
C ALA A 334 -18.14 -19.73 -13.72
N SER A 335 -19.09 -19.90 -14.64
CA SER A 335 -18.87 -20.40 -16.00
C SER A 335 -17.99 -19.50 -16.86
N GLU A 336 -17.87 -18.21 -16.53
CA GLU A 336 -17.04 -17.26 -17.28
C GLU A 336 -15.56 -17.31 -16.86
N ILE A 337 -15.22 -17.90 -15.70
CA ILE A 337 -13.86 -17.81 -15.12
C ILE A 337 -12.83 -18.56 -15.97
N LEU A 338 -13.09 -19.81 -16.34
CA LEU A 338 -12.15 -20.61 -17.13
C LEU A 338 -11.97 -20.06 -18.56
N PRO A 339 -13.04 -19.71 -19.31
CA PRO A 339 -12.90 -19.05 -20.60
C PRO A 339 -12.06 -17.77 -20.52
N PHE A 340 -12.27 -16.97 -19.47
CA PHE A 340 -11.49 -15.76 -19.25
C PHE A 340 -9.99 -16.05 -19.06
N ILE A 341 -9.64 -17.03 -18.21
CA ILE A 341 -8.23 -17.40 -17.98
C ILE A 341 -7.59 -17.96 -19.25
N ALA A 342 -8.35 -18.69 -20.07
CA ALA A 342 -7.86 -19.22 -21.35
C ALA A 342 -7.49 -18.11 -22.36
N THR A 343 -7.98 -16.87 -22.19
CA THR A 343 -7.54 -15.73 -23.02
C THR A 343 -6.13 -15.25 -22.70
N PHE A 344 -5.52 -15.74 -21.62
CA PHE A 344 -4.20 -15.26 -21.21
C PHE A 344 -3.15 -15.71 -22.23
N PRO A 345 -2.39 -14.78 -22.80
CA PRO A 345 -1.41 -15.10 -23.81
C PRO A 345 -0.31 -15.95 -23.19
N VAL A 346 0.06 -17.01 -23.92
CA VAL A 346 1.21 -17.83 -23.58
C VAL A 346 2.44 -17.18 -24.18
N TYR A 347 3.33 -16.67 -23.32
CA TYR A 347 4.60 -16.12 -23.76
C TYR A 347 5.75 -17.11 -23.55
N HIS A 348 5.97 -17.59 -22.32
CA HIS A 348 6.93 -18.68 -22.05
C HIS A 348 6.24 -19.98 -21.65
N ALA A 349 5.28 -19.92 -20.72
CA ALA A 349 4.50 -21.08 -20.32
C ALA A 349 3.06 -20.66 -19.98
N PRO A 350 2.06 -21.54 -20.19
CA PRO A 350 0.68 -21.27 -19.83
C PRO A 350 0.50 -21.26 -18.30
N VAL A 351 -0.71 -20.93 -17.86
CA VAL A 351 -1.13 -21.17 -16.47
C VAL A 351 -1.00 -22.67 -16.17
N ALA A 352 -0.46 -23.01 -15.00
CA ALA A 352 -0.27 -24.41 -14.60
C ALA A 352 -1.60 -25.20 -14.62
N SER A 353 -1.60 -26.42 -15.15
CA SER A 353 -2.83 -27.21 -15.35
C SER A 353 -3.60 -27.46 -14.06
N TRP A 354 -2.91 -27.79 -12.96
CA TRP A 354 -3.55 -28.00 -11.66
C TRP A 354 -4.33 -26.76 -11.16
N VAL A 355 -3.92 -25.55 -11.55
CA VAL A 355 -4.64 -24.31 -11.20
C VAL A 355 -5.97 -24.25 -11.94
N LEU A 356 -5.99 -24.66 -13.21
CA LEU A 356 -7.21 -24.73 -14.00
C LEU A 356 -8.16 -25.80 -13.45
N GLU A 357 -7.64 -26.98 -13.10
CA GLU A 357 -8.41 -28.05 -12.45
C GLU A 357 -9.00 -27.62 -11.09
N VAL A 358 -8.22 -26.90 -10.27
CA VAL A 358 -8.73 -26.32 -9.01
C VAL A 358 -9.88 -25.36 -9.28
N ILE A 359 -9.75 -24.48 -10.27
CA ILE A 359 -10.79 -23.49 -10.59
C ILE A 359 -12.04 -24.18 -11.14
N GLU A 360 -11.88 -25.22 -11.96
CA GLU A 360 -12.98 -26.04 -12.46
C GLU A 360 -13.77 -26.67 -11.31
N LEU A 361 -13.10 -27.40 -10.40
CA LEU A 361 -13.74 -28.01 -9.23
C LEU A 361 -14.43 -26.97 -8.32
N LEU A 362 -13.83 -25.79 -8.17
CA LEU A 362 -14.43 -24.69 -7.41
C LEU A 362 -15.67 -24.12 -8.10
N CYS A 363 -15.67 -24.01 -9.42
CA CYS A 363 -16.83 -23.55 -10.18
C CYS A 363 -17.97 -24.58 -10.19
N GLU A 364 -17.66 -25.87 -10.21
CA GLU A 364 -18.64 -26.96 -10.22
C GLU A 364 -19.27 -27.24 -8.85
N HIS A 365 -18.46 -27.21 -7.80
CA HIS A 365 -18.88 -27.65 -6.47
C HIS A 365 -18.87 -26.55 -5.41
N GLY A 366 -18.21 -25.42 -5.69
CA GLY A 366 -18.17 -24.27 -4.80
C GLY A 366 -19.37 -23.35 -4.96
N ASN A 367 -19.56 -22.48 -3.96
CA ASN A 367 -20.52 -21.39 -4.01
C ASN A 367 -19.77 -20.06 -4.20
N PRO A 368 -19.59 -19.57 -5.43
CA PRO A 368 -18.85 -18.35 -5.68
C PRO A 368 -19.65 -17.10 -5.31
N SER A 369 -18.96 -16.10 -4.79
CA SER A 369 -19.46 -14.75 -4.56
C SER A 369 -18.51 -13.74 -5.19
N PHE A 370 -19.07 -12.82 -5.97
CA PHE A 370 -18.29 -11.89 -6.79
C PHE A 370 -18.31 -10.49 -6.16
N ASP A 371 -17.13 -9.93 -5.91
CA ASP A 371 -16.95 -8.53 -5.49
C ASP A 371 -16.06 -7.83 -6.51
N SER A 372 -16.62 -6.91 -7.30
CA SER A 372 -15.89 -6.16 -8.32
C SER A 372 -15.60 -4.75 -7.84
N ILE A 373 -14.33 -4.34 -7.91
CA ILE A 373 -13.89 -3.01 -7.47
C ILE A 373 -13.11 -2.34 -8.61
N ARG A 374 -13.54 -1.11 -8.95
CA ARG A 374 -12.70 -0.16 -9.66
C ARG A 374 -11.97 0.69 -8.63
N ILE A 375 -10.65 0.64 -8.66
CA ILE A 375 -9.85 1.55 -7.86
C ILE A 375 -9.97 2.92 -8.52
N ALA A 376 -10.57 3.87 -7.80
CA ALA A 376 -10.60 5.24 -8.24
C ALA A 376 -9.18 5.81 -8.38
N ASP A 377 -9.05 6.85 -9.20
CA ASP A 377 -7.82 7.58 -9.46
C ASP A 377 -7.03 7.78 -8.16
N GLN A 378 -5.78 7.30 -8.18
CA GLN A 378 -4.90 7.48 -7.04
C GLN A 378 -4.25 8.85 -7.22
N SER A 379 -4.80 9.83 -6.51
CA SER A 379 -4.14 11.11 -6.33
C SER A 379 -2.80 10.90 -5.65
N SER A 380 -1.83 11.67 -6.09
CA SER A 380 -0.47 11.46 -5.67
C SER A 380 0.29 12.77 -5.74
N PHE A 381 1.28 12.96 -4.89
CA PHE A 381 2.12 14.14 -4.99
C PHE A 381 3.27 13.82 -5.94
N GLY A 382 3.44 14.67 -6.96
CA GLY A 382 4.75 14.86 -7.56
C GLY A 382 5.62 15.50 -6.48
N THR A 383 6.59 14.76 -5.94
CA THR A 383 7.55 15.36 -5.01
C THR A 383 8.58 16.10 -5.84
N THR A 384 8.19 17.23 -6.45
CA THR A 384 9.14 18.16 -7.05
C THR A 384 9.75 18.96 -5.90
N LEU A 385 11.03 18.73 -5.66
CA LEU A 385 11.83 19.28 -4.59
C LEU A 385 11.95 20.81 -4.76
N TYR A 386 11.00 21.59 -4.24
CA TYR A 386 11.15 23.04 -4.10
C TYR A 386 11.80 23.33 -2.74
N LEU A 387 13.13 23.22 -2.69
CA LEU A 387 13.94 23.80 -1.62
C LEU A 387 13.90 25.33 -1.75
N LYS A 388 12.89 25.98 -1.15
CA LYS A 388 12.91 27.41 -0.77
C LYS A 388 11.75 27.74 0.18
N ALA A 389 11.80 27.21 1.40
CA ALA A 389 11.06 27.75 2.55
C ALA A 389 11.76 27.33 3.86
N PRO A 390 11.92 28.22 4.86
CA PRO A 390 12.69 27.94 6.08
C PRO A 390 11.89 27.22 7.17
N TYR A 391 10.75 26.59 6.86
CA TYR A 391 9.91 25.91 7.84
C TYR A 391 9.72 24.43 7.51
N LEU A 392 10.02 23.61 8.52
CA LEU A 392 10.09 22.15 8.49
C LEU A 392 8.70 21.54 8.21
N GLN A 393 8.44 21.20 6.95
CA GLN A 393 7.32 20.34 6.57
C GLN A 393 7.82 18.89 6.45
N ILE A 394 7.45 18.03 7.40
CA ILE A 394 7.72 16.59 7.31
C ILE A 394 6.61 15.96 6.47
N SER A 395 6.85 15.84 5.16
CA SER A 395 6.05 15.04 4.25
C SER A 395 6.77 13.72 3.99
N LEU A 396 6.12 12.60 4.30
CA LEU A 396 6.64 11.26 4.04
C LEU A 396 6.83 11.06 2.51
N PRO A 397 8.05 10.78 2.02
CA PRO A 397 8.28 10.69 0.58
C PRO A 397 7.72 9.37 0.02
N TRP A 398 6.62 9.48 -0.73
CA TRP A 398 6.09 8.42 -1.59
C TRP A 398 6.37 8.74 -3.07
N ALA A 399 7.66 8.78 -3.41
CA ALA A 399 8.11 8.93 -4.79
C ALA A 399 9.21 7.91 -5.11
N MET A 400 8.80 6.74 -5.59
CA MET A 400 9.57 5.94 -6.55
C MET A 400 8.59 5.24 -7.48
N ARG A 401 8.66 5.64 -8.76
CA ARG A 401 8.04 5.10 -9.99
C ARG A 401 6.92 4.07 -9.74
N ARG A 402 5.68 4.50 -10.02
CA ARG A 402 4.45 3.80 -9.64
C ARG A 402 4.03 2.80 -10.70
N CYS A 403 4.13 1.52 -10.36
CA CYS A 403 3.11 0.54 -10.70
C CYS A 403 2.38 0.20 -9.39
N ASN A 404 1.20 0.77 -9.18
CA ASN A 404 0.26 0.24 -8.20
C ASN A 404 -0.35 -1.00 -8.85
N SER A 405 -0.14 -2.19 -8.28
CA SER A 405 -0.84 -3.41 -8.71
C SER A 405 -1.39 -4.08 -7.46
N ILE A 406 -2.70 -4.28 -7.46
CA ILE A 406 -3.45 -4.99 -6.42
C ILE A 406 -3.54 -6.46 -6.84
N LEU A 407 -3.38 -7.37 -5.88
CA LEU A 407 -3.39 -8.81 -6.12
C LEU A 407 -4.84 -9.34 -6.09
N CYS A 408 -5.47 -9.26 -7.26
CA CYS A 408 -6.69 -9.87 -7.78
C CYS A 408 -6.74 -9.39 -9.25
N MET A 409 -7.22 -10.16 -10.23
CA MET A 409 -6.83 -9.88 -11.63
C MET A 409 -7.10 -8.45 -12.08
N ALA A 410 -6.07 -7.79 -12.62
CA ALA A 410 -5.98 -6.34 -12.80
C ALA A 410 -5.20 -5.97 -14.05
N ARG A 411 -5.77 -5.20 -15.01
CA ARG A 411 -5.10 -4.56 -16.18
C ARG A 411 -4.76 -3.12 -15.89
N VAL A 412 -3.53 -2.76 -16.20
CA VAL A 412 -3.13 -1.38 -16.49
C VAL A 412 -3.41 -1.12 -17.97
N CYS A 413 -4.41 -0.32 -18.30
CA CYS A 413 -4.59 0.13 -19.68
C CYS A 413 -3.41 1.05 -20.07
N LYS A 414 -2.70 0.74 -21.17
CA LYS A 414 -1.82 1.73 -21.82
C LYS A 414 -2.72 2.90 -22.23
N ASN A 415 -2.56 4.06 -21.58
CA ASN A 415 -3.11 5.30 -22.10
C ASN A 415 -2.34 5.62 -23.38
N ASN A 416 -3.05 5.76 -24.51
CA ASN A 416 -2.54 6.46 -25.69
C ASN A 416 -2.44 7.96 -25.39
N ALA A 417 -1.63 8.34 -24.41
CA ALA A 417 -1.13 9.69 -24.36
C ALA A 417 -0.09 9.79 -25.47
N LYS A 418 -0.36 10.60 -26.50
CA LYS A 418 0.66 11.07 -27.44
C LYS A 418 1.75 11.77 -26.62
N CYS A 419 2.76 11.03 -26.18
CA CYS A 419 4.08 11.61 -25.95
C CYS A 419 4.72 11.72 -27.32
N ASN A 420 5.25 12.90 -27.66
CA ASN A 420 6.11 13.04 -28.83
C ASN A 420 7.29 12.07 -28.66
N ASP A 421 7.41 11.12 -29.59
CA ASP A 421 8.40 10.03 -29.57
C ASP A 421 9.82 10.47 -29.97
N ASP A 422 10.09 11.77 -30.06
CA ASP A 422 11.34 12.26 -30.69
C ASP A 422 12.56 12.42 -29.74
N GLU A 423 12.47 12.13 -28.43
CA GLU A 423 13.61 12.41 -27.52
C GLU A 423 14.09 11.28 -26.60
N LEU A 424 13.64 10.03 -26.74
CA LEU A 424 14.13 8.93 -25.88
C LEU A 424 14.54 7.68 -26.67
N SER A 425 15.59 7.80 -27.49
CA SER A 425 16.39 6.64 -27.91
C SER A 425 17.32 6.19 -26.76
N SER A 426 16.79 5.31 -25.89
CA SER A 426 17.55 4.70 -24.79
C SER A 426 18.36 3.46 -25.25
N PRO A 427 19.62 3.28 -24.81
CA PRO A 427 20.52 2.19 -25.22
C PRO A 427 20.22 0.81 -24.59
N PHE A 428 19.05 0.63 -23.96
CA PHE A 428 18.72 -0.59 -23.21
C PHE A 428 18.44 -1.86 -24.04
N ARG A 429 18.46 -1.78 -25.38
CA ARG A 429 18.14 -2.93 -26.26
C ARG A 429 19.31 -3.90 -26.52
N ARG A 430 20.49 -3.73 -25.92
CA ARG A 430 21.68 -4.57 -26.25
C ARG A 430 22.24 -5.46 -25.14
N CYS A 431 21.64 -5.53 -23.95
CA CYS A 431 22.16 -6.40 -22.87
C CYS A 431 21.42 -7.73 -22.69
N ILE A 432 20.53 -8.11 -23.60
CA ILE A 432 19.93 -9.45 -23.64
C ILE A 432 19.93 -9.91 -25.10
N ALA A 433 21.10 -10.35 -25.56
CA ALA A 433 21.30 -11.18 -26.75
C ALA A 433 22.52 -12.07 -26.46
#